data_AF-B0MB54-F1
#
_entry.id   AF-B0MB54-F1
#
_cell.length_a   1.000
_cell.length_b   1.000
_cell.length_c   1.000
_cell.angle_alpha   90.00
_cell.angle_beta   90.00
_cell.angle_gamma   90.00
#
_symmetry.space_group_name_H-M   'P 1'
#
loop_
_entity.id
_entity.type
_entity.pdbx_description
1 polymer ?
#
loop_
_entity_poly.entity_id
_entity_poly.type
_entity_poly.pdbx_seq_one_letter_code
_entity_poly.pdbx_strand_id
1 'polypeptide(L)'
;MLGLRTQESDKFNRFWELVQMEAKSQGKVFFADCGEGNILETPDLECEDMRGWLIPKEKAKEFETEWQQGKVSDKWTEFIFWAEWSENDGNIKIRFETY
;
A
#
# COMPACT_ATOMS: atom_id res chain seq x y z
N MET A 1 -5.85 10.22 -2.38
CA MET A 1 -6.28 8.83 -2.10
C MET A 1 -5.70 8.42 -0.74
N LEU A 2 -6.40 7.62 0.07
CA LEU A 2 -5.87 7.23 1.40
C LEU A 2 -4.58 6.43 1.23
N GLY A 3 -3.52 6.79 1.96
CA GLY A 3 -2.25 6.07 1.93
C GLY A 3 -1.29 6.46 0.80
N LEU A 4 -1.59 7.49 0.00
CA LEU A 4 -0.71 8.02 -1.06
C LEU A 4 -0.41 9.51 -0.85
N ARG A 5 0.85 9.92 -1.07
CA ARG A 5 1.27 11.33 -0.97
C ARG A 5 1.06 12.09 -2.28
N THR A 6 1.08 11.37 -3.40
CA THR A 6 1.04 11.89 -4.76
C THR A 6 -0.28 11.57 -5.43
N GLN A 7 -0.60 12.36 -6.46
CA GLN A 7 -1.67 12.01 -7.39
C GLN A 7 -1.11 11.03 -8.41
N GLU A 8 -1.70 9.84 -8.45
CA GLU A 8 -1.29 8.76 -9.35
C GLU A 8 -2.24 8.61 -10.54
N SER A 9 -1.82 7.80 -11.52
CA SER A 9 -2.62 7.48 -12.71
C SER A 9 -3.93 6.77 -12.32
N ASP A 10 -4.96 6.89 -13.16
CA ASP A 10 -6.22 6.16 -12.92
C ASP A 10 -6.02 4.64 -12.92
N LYS A 11 -5.03 4.14 -13.66
CA LYS A 11 -4.66 2.72 -13.70
C LYS A 11 -4.08 2.27 -12.36
N PHE A 12 -3.14 3.04 -11.81
CA PHE A 12 -2.55 2.76 -10.50
C PHE A 12 -3.57 2.91 -9.38
N ASN A 13 -4.44 3.92 -9.46
CA ASN A 13 -5.52 4.14 -8.48
C ASN A 13 -6.43 2.90 -8.35
N ARG A 14 -6.74 2.18 -9.44
CA ARG A 14 -7.48 0.90 -9.41
C ARG A 14 -6.71 -0.20 -8.68
N PHE A 15 -5.40 -0.29 -8.88
CA PHE A 15 -4.55 -1.20 -8.13
C PHE A 15 -4.49 -0.84 -6.64
N TRP A 16 -4.32 0.44 -6.33
CA TRP A 16 -4.23 0.92 -4.96
C TRP A 16 -5.51 0.69 -4.16
N GLU A 17 -6.68 0.75 -4.81
CA GLU A 17 -7.94 0.34 -4.19
C GLU A 17 -7.91 -1.13 -3.74
N LEU A 18 -7.29 -2.04 -4.49
CA LEU A 18 -7.13 -3.45 -4.10
C LEU A 18 -6.23 -3.60 -2.87
N VAL A 19 -5.11 -2.88 -2.85
CA VAL A 19 -4.19 -2.83 -1.69
C VAL A 19 -4.93 -2.36 -0.44
N GLN A 20 -5.71 -1.28 -0.55
CA GLN A 20 -6.44 -0.74 0.59
C GLN A 20 -7.65 -1.61 0.99
N MET A 21 -8.29 -2.30 0.06
CA MET A 21 -9.33 -3.27 0.37
C MET A 21 -8.78 -4.44 1.18
N GLU A 22 -7.61 -4.97 0.83
CA GLU A 22 -6.96 -6.03 1.59
C GLU A 22 -6.47 -5.53 2.96
N ALA A 23 -5.87 -4.34 3.05
CA ALA A 23 -5.50 -3.76 4.35
C ALA A 23 -6.73 -3.60 5.25
N LYS A 24 -7.84 -3.10 4.69
CA LYS A 24 -9.11 -2.91 5.41
C LYS A 24 -9.71 -4.23 5.87
N SER A 25 -9.59 -5.32 5.09
CA SER A 25 -10.08 -6.65 5.48
C SER A 25 -9.42 -7.14 6.78
N GLN A 26 -8.18 -6.69 7.03
CA GLN A 26 -7.40 -6.98 8.24
C GLN A 26 -7.56 -5.93 9.36
N GLY A 27 -8.44 -4.95 9.20
CA GLY A 27 -8.63 -3.85 10.16
C GLY A 27 -7.49 -2.82 10.15
N LYS A 28 -6.76 -2.70 9.05
CA LYS A 28 -5.57 -1.86 8.89
C LYS A 28 -5.72 -0.86 7.74
N VAL A 29 -4.74 0.02 7.59
CA VAL A 29 -4.58 0.96 6.48
C VAL A 29 -3.13 0.87 5.99
N PHE A 30 -2.93 0.79 4.68
CA PHE A 30 -1.61 0.81 4.09
C PHE A 30 -1.22 2.23 3.65
N PHE A 31 0.03 2.61 3.89
CA PHE A 31 0.62 3.89 3.50
C PHE A 31 1.89 3.63 2.69
N ALA A 32 1.94 4.10 1.44
CA ALA A 32 3.08 3.88 0.55
C ALA A 32 4.36 4.56 1.04
N ASP A 33 5.49 3.97 0.69
CA ASP A 33 6.79 4.63 0.68
C ASP A 33 7.38 4.65 -0.73
N CYS A 34 7.53 3.48 -1.34
CA CYS A 34 8.00 3.29 -2.71
C CYS A 34 7.40 2.03 -3.34
N GLY A 35 7.41 1.98 -4.67
CA GLY A 35 7.16 0.76 -5.44
C GLY A 35 8.46 0.14 -5.92
N GLU A 36 8.49 -1.19 -6.03
CA GLU A 36 9.66 -1.92 -6.52
C GLU A 36 9.27 -3.26 -7.18
N GLY A 37 9.69 -3.45 -8.44
CA GLY A 37 9.64 -4.75 -9.10
C GLY A 37 8.22 -5.27 -9.41
N ASN A 38 8.16 -6.53 -9.82
CA ASN A 38 6.91 -7.24 -10.19
C ASN A 38 5.94 -6.37 -11.00
N ILE A 39 6.42 -5.78 -12.10
CA ILE A 39 5.67 -4.73 -12.81
C ILE A 39 4.70 -5.37 -13.80
N LEU A 40 3.45 -4.91 -13.80
CA LEU A 40 2.47 -5.17 -14.85
C LEU A 40 1.83 -3.86 -15.28
N GLU A 41 1.91 -3.55 -16.58
CA GLU A 41 1.18 -2.44 -17.17
C GLU A 41 0.27 -2.95 -18.30
N THR A 42 -1.00 -2.61 -18.22
CA THR A 42 -2.02 -2.87 -19.23
C THR A 42 -2.74 -1.56 -19.59
N PRO A 43 -3.66 -1.54 -20.58
CA PRO A 43 -4.49 -0.36 -20.83
C PRO A 43 -5.32 0.08 -19.61
N ASP A 44 -5.65 -0.84 -18.71
CA ASP A 44 -6.60 -0.63 -17.63
C ASP A 44 -5.99 -0.65 -16.22
N LEU A 45 -4.80 -1.20 -16.05
CA LEU A 45 -4.21 -1.47 -14.74
C LEU A 45 -2.69 -1.32 -14.79
N GLU A 46 -2.13 -0.76 -13.73
CA GLU A 46 -0.70 -0.67 -13.48
C GLU A 46 -0.45 -1.20 -12.06
N CYS A 47 0.46 -2.16 -11.94
CA CYS A 47 0.80 -2.82 -10.68
C CYS A 47 2.32 -2.91 -10.53
N GLU A 48 2.76 -2.80 -9.29
CA GLU A 48 4.11 -3.10 -8.81
C GLU A 48 3.99 -3.51 -7.34
N ASP A 49 4.99 -4.20 -6.79
CA ASP A 49 4.98 -4.47 -5.35
C ASP A 49 5.27 -3.16 -4.60
N MET A 50 4.56 -2.91 -3.50
CA MET A 50 4.64 -1.64 -2.78
C MET A 50 5.26 -1.80 -1.41
N ARG A 51 6.33 -1.08 -1.11
CA ARG A 51 6.84 -0.93 0.25
C ARG A 51 6.08 0.16 0.98
N GLY A 52 5.82 -0.04 2.26
CA GLY A 52 5.17 0.97 3.07
C GLY A 52 4.90 0.51 4.49
N TRP A 53 3.89 1.11 5.11
CA TRP A 53 3.46 0.78 6.46
C TRP A 53 2.04 0.25 6.49
N LEU A 54 1.83 -0.89 7.14
CA LEU A 54 0.53 -1.51 7.36
C LEU A 54 0.06 -1.23 8.80
N ILE A 55 -0.69 -0.15 8.98
CA ILE A 55 -0.99 0.43 10.29
C ILE A 55 -2.38 0.01 10.78
N PRO A 56 -2.54 -0.42 12.05
CA PRO A 56 -3.86 -0.64 12.65
C PRO A 56 -4.74 0.61 12.54
N LYS A 57 -6.01 0.43 12.18
CA LYS A 57 -6.92 1.55 11.88
C LYS A 57 -7.01 2.59 13.01
N GLU A 58 -6.95 2.15 14.26
CA GLU A 58 -6.96 3.00 15.45
C GLU A 58 -5.72 3.89 15.59
N LYS A 59 -4.58 3.49 15.02
CA LYS A 59 -3.32 4.25 14.99
C LYS A 59 -3.11 5.03 13.69
N ALA A 60 -3.93 4.78 12.66
CA ALA A 60 -3.73 5.32 11.31
C ALA A 60 -3.66 6.85 11.27
N LYS A 61 -4.46 7.56 12.07
CA LYS A 61 -4.44 9.04 12.10
C LYS A 61 -3.15 9.61 12.69
N GLU A 62 -2.62 8.97 13.73
CA GLU A 62 -1.35 9.35 14.33
C GLU A 62 -0.21 9.14 13.33
N PHE A 63 -0.18 7.96 12.72
CA PHE A 63 0.81 7.62 11.71
C PHE A 63 0.74 8.55 10.49
N GLU A 64 -0.45 8.80 9.94
CA GLU A 64 -0.64 9.65 8.77
C GLU A 64 -0.06 11.05 8.97
N THR A 65 -0.19 11.59 10.19
CA THR A 65 0.38 12.90 10.54
C THR A 65 1.90 12.90 10.46
N GLU A 66 2.57 11.88 11.00
CA GLU A 66 4.04 11.75 10.94
C GLU A 66 4.51 11.48 9.50
N TRP A 67 3.78 10.62 8.79
CA TRP A 67 4.09 10.21 7.43
C TRP A 67 3.92 11.35 6.42
N GLN A 68 2.89 12.20 6.54
CA GLN A 68 2.74 13.40 5.70
C GLN A 68 3.88 14.41 5.91
N GLN A 69 4.47 14.44 7.10
CA GLN A 69 5.59 15.32 7.42
C GLN A 69 6.96 14.75 7.00
N GLY A 70 7.01 13.51 6.51
CA GLY A 70 8.26 12.81 6.24
C GLY A 70 9.09 12.53 7.50
N LYS A 71 8.44 12.46 8.67
CA LYS A 71 9.08 12.29 9.99
C LYS A 71 8.56 11.04 10.69
N VAL A 72 8.55 9.91 9.98
CA VAL A 72 8.10 8.64 10.54
C VAL A 72 9.09 8.19 11.62
N SER A 73 8.61 8.04 12.85
CA SER A 73 9.41 7.57 13.98
C SER A 73 9.73 6.06 13.91
N ASP A 74 10.86 5.65 14.50
CA ASP A 74 11.27 4.24 14.64
C ASP A 74 10.23 3.35 15.34
N LYS A 75 9.29 3.94 16.13
CA LYS A 75 8.19 3.19 16.75
C LYS A 75 7.28 2.49 15.72
N TRP A 76 7.34 2.91 14.46
CA TRP A 76 6.55 2.32 13.38
C TRP A 76 7.28 1.23 12.59
N THR A 77 8.53 0.90 12.95
CA THR A 77 9.36 -0.08 12.22
C THR A 77 8.70 -1.46 12.15
N GLU A 78 7.98 -1.87 13.20
CA GLU A 78 7.26 -3.17 13.21
C GLU A 78 6.09 -3.24 12.21
N PHE A 79 5.66 -2.09 11.68
CA PHE A 79 4.58 -2.00 10.71
C PHE A 79 5.08 -1.84 9.28
N ILE A 80 6.38 -1.98 9.03
CA ILE A 80 6.90 -1.92 7.66
C ILE A 80 6.62 -3.25 6.95
N PHE A 81 5.88 -3.18 5.84
CA PHE A 81 5.48 -4.33 5.05
C PHE A 81 5.67 -4.05 3.55
N TRP A 82 5.89 -5.11 2.80
CA TRP A 82 5.61 -5.20 1.37
C TRP A 82 4.12 -5.51 1.16
N ALA A 83 3.48 -4.82 0.24
CA ALA A 83 2.22 -5.22 -0.36
C ALA A 83 2.53 -5.86 -1.71
N GLU A 84 2.72 -7.17 -1.70
CA GLU A 84 2.99 -7.95 -2.91
C GLU A 84 1.70 -8.24 -3.64
N TRP A 85 1.73 -8.12 -4.96
CA TRP A 85 0.61 -8.50 -5.79
C TRP A 85 0.89 -9.77 -6.60
N SER A 86 -0.18 -10.51 -6.89
CA SER A 86 -0.13 -11.66 -7.78
C SER A 86 -1.42 -11.75 -8.56
N GLU A 87 -1.36 -12.23 -9.80
CA GLU A 87 -2.53 -12.51 -10.62
C GLU A 87 -2.81 -14.01 -10.65
N ASN A 88 -4.08 -14.39 -10.53
CA ASN A 88 -4.53 -15.73 -10.86
C ASN A 88 -5.88 -15.66 -11.58
N ASP A 89 -5.92 -16.13 -12.84
CA ASP A 89 -7.09 -16.10 -13.72
C ASP A 89 -7.75 -14.70 -13.78
N GLY A 90 -6.96 -13.65 -13.98
CA GLY A 90 -7.44 -12.26 -14.04
C GLY A 90 -7.81 -11.64 -12.69
N ASN A 91 -7.68 -12.36 -11.58
CA ASN A 91 -7.91 -11.82 -10.24
C ASN A 91 -6.59 -11.42 -9.58
N ILE A 92 -6.47 -10.14 -9.27
CA ILE A 92 -5.35 -9.60 -8.50
C ILE A 92 -5.56 -9.90 -7.02
N LYS A 93 -4.53 -10.43 -6.37
CA LYS A 93 -4.48 -10.68 -4.93
C LYS A 93 -3.32 -9.93 -4.32
N ILE A 94 -3.56 -9.34 -3.15
CA ILE A 94 -2.55 -8.65 -2.36
C ILE A 94 -2.18 -9.51 -1.15
N ARG A 95 -0.89 -9.58 -0.81
CA ARG A 95 -0.39 -10.14 0.44
C ARG A 95 0.55 -9.16 1.10
N PHE A 96 0.56 -9.16 2.43
CA PHE A 96 1.47 -8.32 3.19
C PHE A 96 2.59 -9.15 3.83
N GLU A 97 3.85 -8.83 3.51
CA GLU A 97 5.04 -9.56 3.94
C GLU A 97 6.10 -8.63 4.57
N THR A 98 6.98 -9.13 5.46
CA THR A 98 7.90 -8.28 6.26
C THR A 98 9.38 -8.47 5.99
N TYR A 99 9.74 -9.39 5.08
CA TYR A 99 11.12 -9.83 4.90
C TYR A 99 12.01 -8.77 4.22
#